data_AF-A0A6I6UPN8-F1
#
_entry.id   AF-A0A6I6UPN8-F1
#
_cell.length_a   1.000
_cell.length_b   1.000
_cell.length_c   1.000
_cell.angle_alpha   90.00
_cell.angle_beta   90.00
_cell.angle_gamma   90.00
#
_symmetry.space_group_name_H-M   'P 1'
#
loop_
_entity.id
_entity.type
_entity.pdbx_description
1 polymer ?
#
loop_
_entity_poly.entity_id
_entity_poly.type
_entity_poly.pdbx_seq_one_letter_code
_entity_poly.pdbx_strand_id
1 'polypeptide(L)'
;MKSWEVQIEEDGLAGFNQVYTVYMAGEIREESVIPQLVNLFKNEEAEDLLLEEVANALVKIGTDQVAREVEKVALYGNTYFYTLDVLGRIKSAEAEQALLRLFDQTDDLTAKTLIADYLCQQLSADSIPKIEALIEEGYDENMLCLEESLYVNCVMNGMDHPKLTQWKSLIEEVEKHSLDGQPLLATQPVQTGDKIGRNDPCPCGSGKKYKKCCL
;
A
#
# COMPACT_ATOMS: atom_id res chain seq x y z
N MET A 1 30.55 -22.01 3.84
CA MET A 1 29.47 -21.31 3.11
C MET A 1 29.07 -22.18 1.95
N LYS A 2 27.85 -22.72 1.96
CA LYS A 2 27.31 -23.40 0.77
C LYS A 2 26.67 -22.32 -0.09
N SER A 3 27.18 -22.18 -1.31
CA SER A 3 26.56 -21.40 -2.39
C SER A 3 25.20 -22.02 -2.70
N TRP A 4 24.14 -21.22 -2.64
CA TRP A 4 22.81 -21.63 -3.09
C TRP A 4 22.67 -21.19 -4.55
N GLU A 5 22.88 -22.13 -5.47
CA GLU A 5 22.44 -21.95 -6.86
C GLU A 5 21.02 -22.51 -6.96
N VAL A 6 20.04 -21.60 -7.08
CA VAL A 6 18.64 -21.96 -7.29
C VAL A 6 18.42 -22.14 -8.79
N GLN A 7 18.12 -23.37 -9.22
CA GLN A 7 17.63 -23.68 -10.56
C GLN A 7 16.10 -23.54 -10.54
N ILE A 8 15.54 -22.73 -11.44
CA ILE A 8 14.10 -22.49 -11.54
C ILE A 8 13.57 -23.27 -12.76
N GLU A 9 12.69 -24.25 -12.54
CA GLU A 9 11.96 -24.98 -13.59
C GLU A 9 10.64 -24.28 -13.96
N GLU A 10 10.31 -24.31 -15.26
CA GLU A 10 9.12 -23.74 -15.90
C GLU A 10 7.87 -24.59 -15.61
N ASP A 11 7.11 -24.21 -14.59
CA ASP A 11 5.68 -24.48 -14.48
C ASP A 11 5.11 -23.38 -13.56
N GLY A 12 3.85 -22.97 -13.70
CA GLY A 12 3.25 -21.77 -13.07
C GLY A 12 3.41 -21.58 -11.54
N LEU A 13 4.06 -22.51 -10.86
CA LEU A 13 4.67 -22.38 -9.53
C LEU A 13 5.94 -21.49 -9.52
N ALA A 14 6.58 -21.20 -10.65
CA ALA A 14 7.80 -20.40 -10.73
C ALA A 14 7.60 -18.97 -10.21
N GLY A 15 6.47 -18.34 -10.54
CA GLY A 15 6.09 -17.02 -10.01
C GLY A 15 5.86 -17.07 -8.49
N PHE A 16 5.11 -18.07 -7.99
CA PHE A 16 4.89 -18.24 -6.55
C PHE A 16 6.15 -18.57 -5.77
N ASN A 17 7.09 -19.33 -6.35
CA ASN A 17 8.38 -19.61 -5.73
C ASN A 17 9.22 -18.34 -5.59
N GLN A 18 9.18 -17.45 -6.59
CA GLN A 18 9.86 -16.16 -6.51
C GLN A 18 9.23 -15.28 -5.43
N VAL A 19 7.90 -15.13 -5.43
CA VAL A 19 7.16 -14.37 -4.40
C VAL A 19 7.44 -14.93 -3.01
N TYR A 20 7.40 -16.26 -2.82
CA TYR A 20 7.71 -16.89 -1.54
C TYR A 20 9.16 -16.68 -1.11
N THR A 21 10.11 -16.70 -2.05
CA THR A 21 11.52 -16.42 -1.76
C THR A 21 11.71 -14.98 -1.29
N VAL A 22 11.05 -14.02 -1.94
CA VAL A 22 11.04 -12.61 -1.54
C VAL A 22 10.43 -12.43 -0.15
N TYR A 23 9.27 -13.05 0.08
CA TYR A 23 8.59 -13.06 1.37
C TYR A 23 9.53 -13.56 2.48
N MET A 24 10.16 -14.72 2.27
CA MET A 24 11.07 -15.32 3.25
C MET A 24 12.30 -14.44 3.51
N ALA A 25 12.86 -13.80 2.48
CA ALA A 25 13.97 -12.86 2.64
C ALA A 25 13.59 -11.67 3.53
N GLY A 26 12.36 -11.17 3.40
CA GLY A 26 11.79 -10.16 4.28
C GLY A 26 11.62 -10.65 5.73
N GLU A 27 11.06 -11.85 5.92
CA GLU A 27 10.83 -12.43 7.26
C GLU A 27 12.14 -12.62 8.04
N ILE A 28 13.21 -13.08 7.38
CA ILE A 28 14.52 -13.25 8.02
C ILE A 28 15.37 -11.97 8.00
N ARG A 29 14.88 -10.89 7.38
CA ARG A 29 15.55 -9.59 7.21
C ARG A 29 16.94 -9.69 6.59
N GLU A 30 17.03 -10.42 5.48
CA GLU A 30 18.31 -10.66 4.80
C GLU A 30 18.80 -9.41 4.05
N GLU A 31 19.76 -8.68 4.61
CA GLU A 31 20.28 -7.45 4.01
C GLU A 31 21.09 -7.70 2.72
N SER A 32 21.70 -8.89 2.56
CA SER A 32 22.54 -9.17 1.39
C SER A 32 21.76 -9.24 0.07
N VAL A 33 20.43 -9.36 0.13
CA VAL A 33 19.56 -9.40 -1.05
C VAL A 33 18.94 -8.05 -1.43
N ILE A 34 19.17 -6.98 -0.66
CA ILE A 34 18.59 -5.65 -0.92
C ILE A 34 18.82 -5.19 -2.37
N PRO A 35 20.05 -5.25 -2.94
CA PRO A 35 20.27 -4.80 -4.32
C PRO A 35 19.46 -5.60 -5.35
N GLN A 36 19.31 -6.91 -5.14
CA GLN A 36 18.58 -7.80 -6.03
C GLN A 36 17.08 -7.50 -5.98
N LEU A 37 16.53 -7.30 -4.78
CA LEU A 37 15.13 -6.93 -4.57
C LEU A 37 14.82 -5.58 -5.20
N VAL A 38 15.63 -4.55 -4.93
CA VAL A 38 15.45 -3.21 -5.49
C VAL A 38 15.52 -3.20 -7.03
N ASN A 39 16.37 -4.05 -7.62
CA ASN A 39 16.48 -4.13 -9.08
C ASN A 39 15.21 -4.69 -9.74
N LEU A 40 14.34 -5.40 -9.02
CA LEU A 40 13.07 -5.90 -9.58
C LEU A 40 12.11 -4.77 -9.94
N PHE A 41 12.16 -3.62 -9.25
CA PHE A 41 11.35 -2.45 -9.60
C PHE A 41 11.69 -1.86 -10.97
N LYS A 42 12.85 -2.18 -11.56
CA LYS A 42 13.17 -1.71 -12.92
C LYS A 42 12.46 -2.50 -14.01
N ASN A 43 11.73 -3.56 -13.66
CA ASN A 43 10.96 -4.35 -14.61
C ASN A 43 9.48 -3.94 -14.55
N GLU A 44 9.06 -3.05 -15.46
CA GLU A 44 7.68 -2.59 -15.56
C GLU A 44 6.70 -3.69 -16.02
N GLU A 45 7.21 -4.81 -16.55
CA GLU A 45 6.40 -5.97 -16.94
C GLU A 45 6.27 -7.02 -15.82
N ALA A 46 6.89 -6.78 -14.65
CA ALA A 46 6.76 -7.68 -13.51
C ALA A 46 5.31 -7.71 -12.99
N GLU A 47 4.89 -8.87 -12.49
CA GLU A 47 3.56 -9.02 -11.89
C GLU A 47 3.43 -8.13 -10.63
N ASP A 48 2.30 -7.42 -10.50
CA ASP A 48 2.04 -6.52 -9.37
C ASP A 48 2.20 -7.23 -8.02
N LEU A 49 1.74 -8.49 -7.92
CA LEU A 49 1.89 -9.30 -6.72
C LEU A 49 3.36 -9.47 -6.31
N LEU A 50 4.26 -9.61 -7.27
CA LEU A 50 5.69 -9.72 -6.99
C LEU A 50 6.25 -8.38 -6.50
N LEU A 51 5.93 -7.27 -7.17
CA LEU A 51 6.41 -5.94 -6.78
C LEU A 51 5.89 -5.52 -5.40
N GLU A 52 4.65 -5.86 -5.06
CA GLU A 52 4.07 -5.66 -3.74
C GLU A 52 4.81 -6.48 -2.67
N GLU A 53 5.10 -7.76 -2.93
CA GLU A 53 5.85 -8.59 -1.99
C GLU A 53 7.31 -8.09 -1.84
N VAL A 54 7.92 -7.59 -2.91
CA VAL A 54 9.25 -6.95 -2.85
C VAL A 54 9.22 -5.71 -1.95
N ALA A 55 8.21 -4.85 -2.11
CA ALA A 55 8.03 -3.69 -1.25
C ALA A 55 7.86 -4.10 0.22
N ASN A 56 6.98 -5.07 0.50
CA ASN A 56 6.77 -5.60 1.84
C ASN A 56 8.04 -6.20 2.46
N ALA A 57 8.82 -6.96 1.69
CA ALA A 57 10.07 -7.55 2.15
C ALA A 57 11.12 -6.46 2.48
N LEU A 58 11.27 -5.45 1.63
CA LEU A 58 12.18 -4.33 1.87
C LEU A 58 11.80 -3.51 3.09
N VAL A 59 10.50 -3.29 3.32
CA VAL A 59 9.99 -2.64 4.55
C VAL A 59 10.30 -3.48 5.80
N LYS A 60 10.15 -4.81 5.72
CA LYS A 60 10.51 -5.72 6.84
C LYS A 60 12.01 -5.69 7.17
N ILE A 61 12.87 -5.58 6.15
CA ILE A 61 14.32 -5.38 6.32
C ILE A 61 14.57 -4.02 6.99
N GLY A 62 14.00 -2.94 6.43
CA GLY A 62 13.82 -1.67 7.12
C GLY A 62 15.08 -0.91 7.53
N THR A 63 16.24 -1.18 6.90
CA THR A 63 17.50 -0.49 7.20
C THR A 63 17.69 0.77 6.35
N ASP A 64 18.56 1.68 6.79
CA ASP A 64 18.92 2.86 5.99
C ASP A 64 19.52 2.49 4.63
N GLN A 65 20.10 1.29 4.50
CA GLN A 65 20.57 0.78 3.20
C GLN A 65 19.40 0.55 2.24
N VAL A 66 18.26 0.06 2.71
CA VAL A 66 17.05 -0.06 1.89
C VAL A 66 16.65 1.30 1.35
N ALA A 67 16.56 2.31 2.22
CA ALA A 67 16.18 3.67 1.80
C ALA A 67 17.12 4.21 0.71
N ARG A 68 18.45 4.10 0.91
CA ARG A 68 19.44 4.55 -0.08
C ARG A 68 19.39 3.80 -1.41
N GLU A 69 19.13 2.50 -1.39
CA GLU A 69 19.04 1.72 -2.64
C GLU A 69 17.73 2.00 -3.39
N VAL A 70 16.60 2.07 -2.67
CA VAL A 70 15.29 2.36 -3.25
C VAL A 70 15.24 3.76 -3.84
N GLU A 71 15.82 4.77 -3.18
CA GLU A 71 15.88 6.15 -3.69
C GLU A 71 16.44 6.21 -5.13
N LYS A 72 17.45 5.39 -5.45
CA LYS A 72 18.09 5.37 -6.78
C LYS A 72 17.15 4.95 -7.91
N VAL A 73 16.03 4.32 -7.59
CA VAL A 73 15.05 3.80 -8.55
C VAL A 73 13.64 4.32 -8.30
N ALA A 74 13.45 5.23 -7.34
CA ALA A 74 12.13 5.57 -6.81
C ALA A 74 11.19 6.23 -7.83
N LEU A 75 11.73 6.87 -8.86
CA LEU A 75 10.95 7.54 -9.93
C LEU A 75 11.08 6.81 -11.26
N TYR A 76 11.39 5.51 -11.26
CA TYR A 76 11.55 4.71 -12.47
C TYR A 76 10.21 4.22 -13.02
N GLY A 77 9.84 4.71 -14.20
CA GLY A 77 8.64 4.26 -14.92
C GLY A 77 7.38 4.40 -14.06
N ASN A 78 6.44 3.45 -14.20
CA ASN A 78 5.22 3.42 -13.39
C ASN A 78 5.37 2.69 -12.05
N THR A 79 6.58 2.26 -11.69
CA THR A 79 6.81 1.49 -10.44
C THR A 79 7.01 2.36 -9.20
N TYR A 80 6.90 3.69 -9.36
CA TYR A 80 7.09 4.63 -8.26
C TYR A 80 6.13 4.39 -7.11
N PHE A 81 4.92 3.88 -7.35
CA PHE A 81 3.97 3.54 -6.28
C PHE A 81 4.58 2.59 -5.24
N TYR A 82 5.28 1.54 -5.70
CA TYR A 82 5.89 0.55 -4.81
C TYR A 82 7.13 1.09 -4.10
N THR A 83 7.97 1.82 -4.82
CA THR A 83 9.24 2.33 -4.26
C THR A 83 9.01 3.49 -3.29
N LEU A 84 8.06 4.37 -3.59
CA LEU A 84 7.64 5.42 -2.65
C LEU A 84 6.95 4.82 -1.42
N ASP A 85 6.15 3.74 -1.57
CA ASP A 85 5.58 3.02 -0.42
C ASP A 85 6.66 2.47 0.51
N VAL A 86 7.72 1.88 -0.04
CA VAL A 86 8.86 1.40 0.77
C VAL A 86 9.48 2.54 1.56
N LEU A 87 9.80 3.66 0.92
CA LEU A 87 10.39 4.81 1.60
C LEU A 87 9.43 5.39 2.65
N GLY A 88 8.14 5.51 2.32
CA GLY A 88 7.10 6.03 3.20
C GLY A 88 6.91 5.20 4.47
N ARG A 89 7.01 3.88 4.36
CA ARG A 89 6.80 2.94 5.48
C ARG A 89 8.04 2.73 6.35
N ILE A 90 9.24 3.02 5.84
CA ILE A 90 10.46 3.02 6.66
C ILE A 90 10.56 4.35 7.41
N LYS A 91 10.22 4.36 8.70
CA LYS A 91 10.21 5.56 9.55
C LYS A 91 11.62 5.89 10.09
N SER A 92 12.55 6.15 9.17
CA SER A 92 13.95 6.50 9.47
C SER A 92 14.30 7.89 8.92
N ALA A 93 15.29 8.56 9.53
CA ALA A 93 15.77 9.85 9.04
C ALA A 93 16.34 9.75 7.61
N GLU A 94 16.97 8.63 7.23
CA GLU A 94 17.45 8.44 5.85
C GLU A 94 16.28 8.39 4.86
N ALA A 95 15.21 7.68 5.19
CA ALA A 95 14.03 7.58 4.32
C ALA A 95 13.30 8.93 4.18
N GLU A 96 13.17 9.69 5.28
CA GLU A 96 12.64 11.06 5.26
C GLU A 96 13.47 11.95 4.33
N GLN A 97 14.79 11.92 4.46
CA GLN A 97 15.70 12.71 3.64
C GLN A 97 15.68 12.28 2.18
N ALA A 98 15.52 11.00 1.87
CA ALA A 98 15.31 10.51 0.52
C ALA A 98 14.02 11.06 -0.08
N LEU A 99 12.90 11.02 0.65
CA LEU A 99 11.62 11.58 0.21
C LEU A 99 11.71 13.10 -0.03
N LEU A 100 12.37 13.86 0.85
CA LEU A 100 12.59 15.30 0.66
C LEU A 100 13.38 15.58 -0.63
N ARG A 101 14.43 14.80 -0.91
CA ARG A 101 15.21 14.92 -2.16
C ARG A 101 14.38 14.57 -3.39
N LEU A 102 13.57 13.51 -3.32
CA LEU A 102 12.70 13.08 -4.42
C LEU A 102 11.58 14.10 -4.70
N PHE A 103 11.02 14.72 -3.65
CA PHE A 103 10.02 15.79 -3.78
C PHE A 103 10.54 16.96 -4.63
N ASP A 104 11.80 17.33 -4.42
CA ASP A 104 12.45 18.43 -5.13
C ASP A 104 12.91 18.04 -6.55
N GLN A 105 12.98 16.74 -6.86
CA GLN A 105 13.44 16.22 -8.16
C GLN A 105 12.30 15.91 -9.13
N THR A 106 11.09 15.60 -8.65
CA THR A 106 9.99 15.18 -9.50
C THR A 106 9.11 16.34 -9.95
N ASP A 107 8.75 16.31 -11.23
CA ASP A 107 7.72 17.16 -11.84
C ASP A 107 6.39 16.41 -12.02
N ASP A 108 6.36 15.09 -11.79
CA ASP A 108 5.13 14.29 -11.88
C ASP A 108 4.22 14.61 -10.69
N LEU A 109 3.00 15.09 -10.99
CA LEU A 109 2.08 15.61 -9.98
C LEU A 109 1.60 14.52 -9.02
N THR A 110 1.31 13.32 -9.52
CA THR A 110 0.83 12.19 -8.71
C THR A 110 1.94 11.70 -7.79
N ALA A 111 3.16 11.50 -8.29
CA ALA A 111 4.31 11.14 -7.49
C ALA A 111 4.64 12.21 -6.43
N LYS A 112 4.56 13.50 -6.78
CA LYS A 112 4.78 14.61 -5.84
C LYS A 112 3.73 14.63 -4.71
N THR A 113 2.49 14.33 -5.06
CA THR A 113 1.36 14.18 -4.12
C THR A 113 1.60 13.02 -3.15
N LEU A 114 2.04 11.86 -3.66
CA LEU A 114 2.38 10.70 -2.83
C LEU A 114 3.56 10.98 -1.89
N ILE A 115 4.62 11.60 -2.39
CA ILE A 115 5.78 11.96 -1.58
C ILE A 115 5.39 12.93 -0.45
N ALA A 116 4.54 13.93 -0.75
CA ALA A 116 4.03 14.85 0.25
C ALA A 116 3.25 14.12 1.37
N ASP A 117 2.35 13.21 1.01
CA ASP A 117 1.63 12.38 1.97
C ASP A 117 2.59 11.53 2.81
N TYR A 118 3.54 10.83 2.20
CA TYR A 118 4.50 10.02 2.94
C TYR A 118 5.38 10.85 3.90
N LEU A 119 5.79 12.05 3.51
CA LEU A 119 6.49 12.98 4.39
C LEU A 119 5.63 13.39 5.59
N CYS A 120 4.34 13.68 5.36
CA CYS A 120 3.38 13.94 6.43
C CYS A 120 3.21 12.74 7.38
N GLN A 121 3.09 11.54 6.84
CA GLN A 121 3.01 10.30 7.64
C GLN A 121 4.30 9.96 8.39
N GLN A 122 5.44 10.55 8.01
CA GLN A 122 6.69 10.48 8.75
C GLN A 122 6.84 11.59 9.79
N LEU A 123 5.86 12.50 9.87
CA LEU A 123 5.88 13.68 10.73
C LEU A 123 7.06 14.62 10.43
N SER A 124 7.46 14.69 9.16
CA SER A 124 8.52 15.60 8.71
C SER A 124 8.08 17.06 8.93
N ALA A 125 8.73 17.75 9.86
CA ALA A 125 8.51 19.17 10.08
C ALA A 125 9.08 20.03 8.94
N ASP A 126 10.19 19.59 8.34
CA ASP A 126 10.89 20.29 7.27
C ASP A 126 10.09 20.33 5.96
N SER A 127 9.18 19.38 5.77
CA SER A 127 8.30 19.32 4.59
C SER A 127 7.07 20.21 4.70
N ILE A 128 6.67 20.65 5.89
CA ILE A 128 5.40 21.40 6.10
C ILE A 128 5.27 22.59 5.14
N PRO A 129 6.27 23.49 4.99
CA PRO A 129 6.14 24.63 4.08
C PRO A 129 6.08 24.22 2.61
N LYS A 130 6.77 23.13 2.24
CA LYS A 130 6.78 22.61 0.86
C LYS A 130 5.40 22.04 0.48
N ILE A 131 4.78 21.33 1.42
CA ILE A 131 3.47 20.70 1.22
C ILE A 131 2.36 21.76 1.23
N GLU A 132 2.47 22.78 2.07
CA GLU A 132 1.54 23.92 2.02
C GLU A 132 1.58 24.60 0.65
N ALA A 133 2.77 24.88 0.12
CA ALA A 133 2.91 25.47 -1.21
C ALA A 133 2.32 24.57 -2.30
N LEU A 134 2.52 23.25 -2.23
CA LEU A 134 1.93 22.30 -3.17
C LEU A 134 0.40 22.31 -3.12
N ILE A 135 -0.20 22.41 -1.93
CA ILE A 135 -1.67 22.53 -1.80
C ILE A 135 -2.18 23.82 -2.47
N GLU A 136 -1.45 24.92 -2.34
CA GLU A 136 -1.83 26.18 -2.98
C GLU A 136 -1.65 26.18 -4.51
N GLU A 137 -0.62 25.49 -5.00
CA GLU A 137 -0.35 25.33 -6.44
C GLU A 137 -1.31 24.32 -7.11
N GLY A 138 -1.85 23.39 -6.33
CA GLY A 138 -2.70 22.29 -6.76
C GLY A 138 -1.94 20.97 -6.82
N TYR A 139 -2.62 19.90 -6.43
CA TYR A 139 -2.09 18.53 -6.36
C TYR A 139 -3.08 17.54 -6.97
N ASP A 140 -2.73 16.25 -7.03
CA ASP A 140 -3.64 15.22 -7.53
C ASP A 140 -4.70 14.84 -6.49
N GLU A 141 -5.79 15.61 -6.43
CA GLU A 141 -6.93 15.41 -5.52
C GLU A 141 -7.67 14.07 -5.75
N ASN A 142 -7.51 13.43 -6.92
CA ASN A 142 -8.10 12.10 -7.15
C ASN A 142 -7.31 11.00 -6.42
N MET A 143 -6.07 11.28 -6.04
CA MET A 143 -5.20 10.31 -5.38
C MET A 143 -5.46 10.24 -3.87
N LEU A 144 -5.48 11.39 -3.19
CA LEU A 144 -5.66 11.51 -1.73
C LEU A 144 -6.00 12.95 -1.33
N CYS A 145 -6.21 13.22 -0.04
CA CYS A 145 -6.38 14.58 0.49
C CYS A 145 -5.13 15.03 1.27
N LEU A 146 -4.38 15.99 0.72
CA LEU A 146 -3.17 16.50 1.38
C LEU A 146 -3.48 17.41 2.56
N GLU A 147 -4.63 18.08 2.60
CA GLU A 147 -5.05 18.89 3.74
C GLU A 147 -5.18 18.05 5.01
N GLU A 148 -5.72 16.84 4.89
CA GLU A 148 -5.79 15.88 6.00
C GLU A 148 -4.40 15.46 6.46
N SER A 149 -3.55 15.07 5.51
CA SER A 149 -2.18 14.63 5.76
C SER A 149 -1.36 15.73 6.45
N LEU A 150 -1.43 16.96 5.95
CA LEU A 150 -0.73 18.13 6.49
C LEU A 150 -1.28 18.56 7.85
N TYR A 151 -2.61 18.50 8.04
CA TYR A 151 -3.24 18.77 9.33
C TYR A 151 -2.68 17.84 10.41
N VAL A 152 -2.65 16.54 10.16
CA VAL A 152 -2.11 15.55 11.11
C VAL A 152 -0.63 15.83 11.39
N ASN A 153 0.16 16.09 10.36
CA ASN A 153 1.58 16.40 10.51
C ASN A 153 1.81 17.64 11.40
N CYS A 154 1.11 18.76 11.15
CA CYS A 154 1.21 19.98 11.94
C CYS A 154 0.81 19.75 13.41
N VAL A 155 -0.34 19.10 13.66
CA VAL A 155 -0.83 18.84 15.02
C VAL A 155 0.14 17.97 15.80
N MET A 156 0.65 16.90 15.20
CA MET A 156 1.58 15.98 15.86
C MET A 156 2.94 16.63 16.16
N ASN A 157 3.40 17.55 15.30
CA ASN A 157 4.60 18.35 15.54
C ASN A 157 4.37 19.55 16.47
N GLY A 158 3.14 19.80 16.92
CA GLY A 158 2.82 20.98 17.75
C GLY A 158 3.01 22.31 17.00
N MET A 159 2.92 22.28 15.68
CA MET A 159 3.06 23.45 14.82
C MET A 159 1.73 24.21 14.76
N ASP A 160 1.78 25.51 15.07
CA ASP A 160 0.63 26.38 14.87
C ASP A 160 0.56 26.79 13.39
N HIS A 161 -0.64 26.70 12.80
CA HIS A 161 -0.85 27.03 11.40
C HIS A 161 -2.23 27.70 11.21
N PRO A 162 -2.30 28.84 10.48
CA PRO A 162 -3.53 29.63 10.39
C PRO A 162 -4.70 28.86 9.76
N LYS A 163 -4.42 27.87 8.90
CA LYS A 163 -5.43 27.04 8.22
C LYS A 163 -5.85 25.79 9.02
N LEU A 164 -5.31 25.51 10.21
CA LEU A 164 -5.67 24.29 10.98
C LEU A 164 -7.18 24.18 11.21
N THR A 165 -7.83 25.28 11.60
CA THR A 165 -9.28 25.30 11.82
C THR A 165 -10.06 25.01 10.55
N GLN A 166 -9.58 25.51 9.41
CA GLN A 166 -10.21 25.28 8.10
C GLN A 166 -10.08 23.81 7.69
N TRP A 167 -8.87 23.24 7.76
CA TRP A 167 -8.63 21.84 7.42
C TRP A 167 -9.41 20.89 8.33
N LYS A 168 -9.46 21.17 9.64
CA LYS A 168 -10.29 20.40 10.57
C LYS A 168 -11.75 20.37 10.16
N SER A 169 -12.34 21.52 9.82
CA SER A 169 -13.73 21.58 9.37
C SER A 169 -13.95 20.82 8.06
N LEU A 170 -13.02 20.92 7.10
CA LEU A 170 -13.07 20.17 5.84
C LEU A 170 -13.10 18.66 6.10
N ILE A 171 -12.20 18.15 6.94
CA ILE A 171 -12.12 16.72 7.28
C ILE A 171 -13.42 16.27 7.95
N GLU A 172 -13.94 17.03 8.91
CA GLU A 172 -15.20 16.71 9.59
C GLU A 172 -16.41 16.67 8.62
N GLU A 173 -16.40 17.50 7.57
CA GLU A 173 -17.44 17.49 6.53
C GLU A 173 -17.31 16.25 5.63
N VAL A 174 -16.09 15.93 5.19
CA VAL A 174 -15.81 14.72 4.39
C VAL A 174 -16.22 13.46 5.14
N GLU A 175 -15.85 13.34 6.41
CA GLU A 175 -16.23 12.19 7.25
C GLU A 175 -17.76 12.06 7.39
N LYS A 176 -18.47 13.17 7.62
CA LYS A 176 -19.95 13.17 7.70
C LYS A 176 -20.57 12.69 6.39
N HIS A 177 -20.08 13.18 5.25
CA HIS A 177 -20.57 12.76 3.94
C HIS A 177 -20.24 11.29 3.62
N SER A 178 -19.09 10.77 4.09
CA SER A 178 -18.76 9.35 3.97
C SER A 178 -19.65 8.45 4.83
N LEU A 179 -20.22 8.97 5.93
CA LEU A 179 -21.14 8.24 6.81
C LEU A 179 -22.61 8.32 6.35
N ASP A 180 -22.97 9.34 5.59
CA ASP A 180 -24.28 9.46 4.93
C ASP A 180 -24.37 8.66 3.61
N GLY A 181 -23.23 8.15 3.13
CA GLY A 181 -23.16 7.12 2.09
C GLY A 181 -23.68 5.79 2.63
N GLN A 182 -24.66 5.18 1.93
CA GLN A 182 -25.22 3.88 2.26
C GLN A 182 -24.13 2.90 2.74
N PRO A 183 -24.38 2.09 3.78
CA PRO A 183 -23.42 1.10 4.25
C PRO A 183 -23.03 0.20 3.07
N LEU A 184 -21.77 0.32 2.63
CA LEU A 184 -21.22 -0.42 1.47
C LEU A 184 -21.41 -1.94 1.61
N LEU A 185 -21.64 -2.42 2.83
CA LEU A 185 -22.09 -3.76 3.15
C LEU A 185 -23.01 -3.75 4.37
N ALA A 186 -24.22 -3.18 4.26
CA ALA A 186 -25.31 -3.80 5.01
C ALA A 186 -25.55 -5.15 4.32
N THR A 187 -24.80 -6.17 4.73
CA THR A 187 -25.15 -7.55 4.43
C THR A 187 -26.57 -7.72 4.94
N GLN A 188 -27.56 -7.69 4.05
CA GLN A 188 -28.85 -8.22 4.41
C GLN A 188 -28.56 -9.64 4.91
N PRO A 189 -29.02 -10.02 6.11
CA PRO A 189 -28.82 -11.39 6.57
C PRO A 189 -29.30 -12.30 5.45
N VAL A 190 -28.41 -13.17 4.97
CA VAL A 190 -28.73 -14.12 3.92
C VAL A 190 -30.01 -14.83 4.36
N GLN A 191 -31.11 -14.58 3.66
CA GLN A 191 -32.32 -15.36 3.88
C GLN A 191 -32.02 -16.75 3.33
N THR A 192 -31.42 -17.59 4.17
CA THR A 192 -31.41 -19.02 3.92
C THR A 192 -32.87 -19.44 4.00
N GLY A 193 -33.50 -19.63 2.84
CA GLY A 193 -34.75 -20.39 2.77
C GLY A 193 -34.57 -21.73 3.49
N ASP A 194 -35.68 -22.32 3.93
CA ASP A 194 -35.66 -23.56 4.72
C ASP A 194 -34.71 -24.59 4.12
N LYS A 195 -33.58 -24.84 4.83
CA LYS A 195 -32.58 -25.80 4.39
C LYS A 195 -33.21 -27.18 4.44
N ILE A 196 -33.49 -27.77 3.28
CA ILE A 196 -33.95 -29.16 3.18
C ILE A 196 -32.88 -30.06 3.80
N GLY A 197 -33.22 -30.77 4.85
CA GLY A 197 -32.33 -31.72 5.51
C GLY A 197 -32.03 -32.89 4.58
N ARG A 198 -30.80 -33.43 4.61
CA ARG A 198 -30.37 -34.59 3.80
C ARG A 198 -31.34 -35.78 3.85
N ASN A 199 -32.04 -35.96 4.96
CA ASN A 199 -32.95 -37.09 5.16
C ASN A 199 -34.43 -36.76 4.90
N ASP A 200 -34.77 -35.50 4.60
CA ASP A 200 -36.14 -35.05 4.37
C ASP A 200 -36.65 -35.53 3.00
N PRO A 201 -37.99 -35.58 2.80
CA PRO A 201 -38.57 -35.89 1.50
C PRO A 201 -38.05 -34.95 0.43
N CYS A 202 -37.61 -35.51 -0.70
CA CYS A 202 -37.09 -34.72 -1.80
C CYS A 202 -38.22 -33.88 -2.44
N PRO A 203 -38.04 -32.56 -2.63
CA PRO A 203 -39.07 -31.67 -3.17
C PRO A 203 -39.39 -31.94 -4.64
N CYS A 204 -38.59 -32.74 -5.36
CA CYS A 204 -38.82 -33.09 -6.77
C CYS A 204 -39.98 -34.10 -6.98
N GLY A 205 -40.70 -34.48 -5.92
CA GLY A 205 -41.85 -35.40 -6.00
C GLY A 205 -41.50 -36.87 -6.16
N SER A 206 -40.23 -37.26 -6.01
CA SER A 206 -39.77 -38.64 -6.22
C SER A 206 -40.15 -39.63 -5.10
N GLY A 207 -40.67 -39.13 -3.97
CA GLY A 207 -40.96 -39.92 -2.78
C GLY A 207 -39.72 -40.45 -2.02
N LYS A 208 -38.50 -40.09 -2.44
CA LYS A 208 -37.24 -40.51 -1.82
C LYS A 208 -36.69 -39.43 -0.88
N LYS A 209 -35.80 -39.80 0.04
CA LYS A 209 -35.03 -38.83 0.86
C LYS A 209 -34.13 -37.99 -0.03
N TYR A 210 -33.94 -36.70 0.29
CA TYR A 210 -33.19 -35.74 -0.52
C TYR A 210 -31.79 -36.24 -0.89
N LYS A 211 -31.05 -36.82 0.07
CA LYS A 211 -29.71 -37.42 -0.13
C LYS A 211 -29.64 -38.62 -1.09
N LYS A 212 -30.78 -39.18 -1.48
CA LYS A 212 -30.86 -40.34 -2.39
C LYS A 212 -31.50 -39.95 -3.72
N CYS A 213 -31.66 -38.66 -4.00
CA CYS A 213 -32.36 -38.17 -5.16
C CYS A 213 -31.67 -36.98 -5.83
N CYS A 214 -31.51 -35.86 -5.12
CA CYS A 214 -31.05 -34.59 -5.70
C CYS A 214 -29.79 -34.03 -5.03
N LEU A 215 -29.22 -34.78 -4.08
CA LEU A 215 -27.88 -34.61 -3.54
C LEU A 215 -27.02 -35.75 -4.10
#